data_AF-A0A4U6UM69-F1
#
_entry.id   AF-A0A4U6UM69-F1
#
_cell.length_a   1.000
_cell.length_b   1.000
_cell.length_c   1.000
_cell.angle_alpha   90.00
_cell.angle_beta   90.00
_cell.angle_gamma   90.00
#
_symmetry.space_group_name_H-M   'P 1'
#
loop_
_entity.id
_entity.type
_entity.pdbx_description
1 polymer ?
#
loop_
_entity_poly.entity_id
_entity_poly.type
_entity_poly.pdbx_seq_one_letter_code
_entity_poly.pdbx_strand_id
1 'polypeptide(L)'
;MKLAETLAIPTTLILQHGPCSCHSYRNSGAARPSTWATASPSASGTTTGLGWIGPQLLASTFPALFSFCRRSNISVHHAWAEGQWDLQLHPRLSTAATAELTVLLSALQHAQPDVPDRRGIGVQLQPFSTSGFYSCHRELLPPDPFAPCIWNNAAIPRCKHFLWLDQEHLLLRCPRVRRLWRQDGWSMVPYLGTYHGLWDIPELSESADAVRSTVITALLWNIWKMRNSVVFNTVYQPMRLTIFAVASDLELWKHRVRRSTLVDALLQWSLIFSNIVT
;
A
#
# COMPACT_ATOMS: atom_id res chain seq x y z
N MET A 1 33.48 9.38 -0.40
CA MET A 1 33.01 10.74 -0.05
C MET A 1 31.61 10.94 -0.58
N LYS A 2 30.59 10.66 0.24
CA LYS A 2 29.23 11.14 0.05
C LYS A 2 28.85 11.81 1.36
N LEU A 3 28.74 13.13 1.30
CA LEU A 3 28.27 13.99 2.37
C LEU A 3 26.84 13.54 2.71
N ALA A 4 26.67 12.88 3.84
CA ALA A 4 25.37 12.74 4.47
C ALA A 4 25.16 14.03 5.26
N GLU A 5 24.42 14.97 4.66
CA GLU A 5 23.90 16.13 5.38
C GLU A 5 23.04 15.63 6.53
N THR A 6 23.60 15.71 7.74
CA THR A 6 22.93 15.46 9.00
C THR A 6 21.90 16.59 9.21
N LEU A 7 20.71 16.42 8.62
CA LEU A 7 19.55 17.25 8.96
C LEU A 7 19.12 16.92 10.38
N ALA A 8 19.74 17.60 11.34
CA ALA A 8 19.31 17.68 12.72
C ALA A 8 17.96 18.43 12.74
N ILE A 9 16.86 17.69 12.58
CA ILE A 9 15.52 18.22 12.81
C ILE A 9 15.27 18.04 14.30
N PRO A 10 15.24 19.12 15.10
CA PRO A 10 15.03 19.01 16.54
C PRO A 10 13.66 18.40 16.81
N THR A 11 13.48 17.82 18.00
CA THR A 11 12.23 17.28 18.53
C THR A 11 11.03 18.18 18.20
N THR A 12 9.85 17.64 18.21
CA THR A 12 8.63 18.39 17.96
C THR A 12 7.74 17.83 19.05
N LEU A 13 7.34 18.65 20.01
CA LEU A 13 6.15 18.42 20.82
C LEU A 13 5.06 18.21 19.78
N ILE A 14 4.79 16.97 19.39
CA ILE A 14 3.76 16.69 18.39
C ILE A 14 2.49 16.68 19.18
N LEU A 15 1.94 17.88 19.30
CA LEU A 15 0.66 18.11 19.88
C LEU A 15 -0.35 17.97 18.74
N GLN A 16 -0.71 16.74 18.41
CA GLN A 16 -1.71 16.45 17.38
C GLN A 16 -2.97 15.86 17.99
N HIS A 17 -4.10 16.29 17.45
CA HIS A 17 -5.41 15.72 17.74
C HIS A 17 -5.42 14.23 17.40
N GLY A 18 -5.97 13.42 18.32
CA GLY A 18 -6.15 11.98 18.14
C GLY A 18 -7.05 11.63 16.95
N PRO A 19 -7.12 10.34 16.59
CA PRO A 19 -7.87 9.89 15.42
C PRO A 19 -9.38 10.13 15.62
N CYS A 20 -9.94 11.06 14.83
CA CYS A 20 -11.38 11.12 14.61
C CYS A 20 -11.80 9.86 13.85
N SER A 21 -12.72 9.09 14.44
CA SER A 21 -13.44 8.04 13.75
C SER A 21 -14.35 8.67 12.70
N CYS A 22 -14.06 8.48 11.42
CA CYS A 22 -15.02 8.74 10.36
C CYS A 22 -14.87 7.70 9.25
N HIS A 23 -15.90 6.84 9.17
CA HIS A 23 -16.31 6.18 7.94
C HIS A 23 -16.40 7.17 6.77
N SER A 24 -16.23 6.65 5.55
CA SER A 24 -16.38 7.32 4.24
C SER A 24 -15.10 7.97 3.67
N TYR A 25 -14.29 7.16 2.97
CA TYR A 25 -13.43 7.68 1.90
C TYR A 25 -14.28 7.94 0.64
N ARG A 26 -14.75 9.18 0.48
CA ARG A 26 -15.05 9.80 -0.82
C ARG A 26 -14.33 11.14 -0.84
N ASN A 27 -13.45 11.30 -1.83
CA ASN A 27 -12.87 12.55 -2.33
C ASN A 27 -12.64 13.70 -1.34
N SER A 28 -11.38 14.02 -1.02
CA SER A 28 -10.80 15.35 -1.28
C SER A 28 -9.34 15.41 -0.82
N GLY A 29 -8.51 16.07 -1.63
CA GLY A 29 -7.11 16.31 -1.32
C GLY A 29 -6.95 17.21 -0.09
N ALA A 30 -6.28 16.70 0.92
CA ALA A 30 -5.44 17.44 1.86
C ALA A 30 -4.69 16.38 2.67
N ALA A 31 -3.41 16.17 2.36
CA ALA A 31 -2.54 15.39 3.21
C ALA A 31 -2.44 16.10 4.58
N ARG A 32 -3.15 15.59 5.58
CA ARG A 32 -2.97 16.02 6.97
C ARG A 32 -1.61 15.46 7.46
N PRO A 33 -0.80 16.22 8.21
CA PRO A 33 0.48 15.72 8.70
C PRO A 33 0.20 14.61 9.73
N SER A 34 0.70 13.41 9.47
CA SER A 34 0.59 12.24 10.31
C SER A 34 1.46 12.34 11.57
N THR A 35 0.94 11.83 12.69
CA THR A 35 1.55 11.72 14.01
C THR A 35 2.91 11.02 13.97
N TRP A 36 3.94 11.64 14.53
CA TRP A 36 5.26 11.02 14.71
C TRP A 36 5.40 10.49 16.14
N ALA A 37 5.89 9.26 16.26
CA ALA A 37 6.18 8.64 17.56
C ALA A 37 7.55 9.10 18.08
N THR A 38 7.63 9.39 19.37
CA THR A 38 8.86 9.76 20.08
C THR A 38 9.01 8.76 21.22
N ALA A 39 9.98 7.83 21.17
CA ALA A 39 10.21 6.96 22.32
C ALA A 39 11.23 7.61 23.26
N SER A 40 10.85 7.75 24.53
CA SER A 40 11.80 7.84 25.64
C SER A 40 12.16 6.42 26.11
N PRO A 41 13.40 6.13 26.50
CA PRO A 41 13.87 4.77 26.81
C PRO A 41 13.35 4.18 28.14
N SER A 42 12.26 4.72 28.70
CA SER A 42 11.69 4.26 29.97
C SER A 42 10.17 4.16 29.86
N ALA A 43 9.66 3.28 29.01
CA ALA A 43 8.39 2.58 29.22
C ALA A 43 8.12 1.63 28.04
N SER A 44 7.95 0.35 28.36
CA SER A 44 7.33 -0.64 27.49
C SER A 44 5.89 -0.24 27.19
N GLY A 45 5.66 0.38 26.04
CA GLY A 45 4.31 0.70 25.57
C GLY A 45 4.33 1.91 24.65
N THR A 46 3.71 1.76 23.49
CA THR A 46 3.39 2.73 22.44
C THR A 46 3.35 4.19 22.93
N THR A 47 4.52 4.83 23.04
CA THR A 47 4.61 6.15 23.65
C THR A 47 4.59 7.18 22.54
N THR A 48 3.40 7.69 22.29
CA THR A 48 3.22 9.03 21.71
C THR A 48 3.25 10.10 22.81
N GLY A 49 3.28 9.69 24.08
CA GLY A 49 3.53 10.56 25.23
C GLY A 49 5.02 10.79 25.49
N LEU A 50 5.34 11.97 26.03
CA LEU A 50 6.56 12.17 26.79
C LEU A 50 6.54 11.16 27.92
N GLY A 51 7.49 10.23 27.97
CA GLY A 51 7.55 9.17 29.00
C GLY A 51 7.60 9.66 30.45
N TRP A 52 7.62 10.97 30.66
CA TRP A 52 7.61 11.65 31.96
C TRP A 52 6.21 11.99 32.47
N ILE A 53 5.20 12.10 31.60
CA ILE A 53 3.84 12.57 31.97
C ILE A 53 2.75 11.50 31.67
N GLY A 54 3.18 10.32 31.21
CA GLY A 54 2.31 9.17 30.97
C GLY A 54 2.26 8.72 29.50
N PRO A 55 1.44 7.70 29.18
CA PRO A 55 1.43 7.08 27.85
C PRO A 55 0.70 7.90 26.78
N GLN A 56 -0.07 8.91 27.18
CA GLN A 56 -0.95 9.70 26.30
C GLN A 56 -0.24 10.93 25.76
N LEU A 57 -0.71 11.40 24.59
CA LEU A 57 -0.25 12.65 23.98
C LEU A 57 -0.56 13.84 24.88
N LEU A 58 0.38 14.77 25.00
CA LEU A 58 0.21 15.97 25.82
C LEU A 58 -0.98 16.84 25.34
N ALA A 59 -1.27 16.81 24.03
CA ALA A 59 -2.44 17.48 23.45
C ALA A 59 -3.77 16.81 23.80
N SER A 60 -3.78 15.50 24.02
CA SER A 60 -4.98 14.80 24.50
C SER A 60 -5.18 14.97 26.00
N THR A 61 -4.10 15.07 26.78
CA THR A 61 -4.15 15.24 28.23
C THR A 61 -4.49 16.67 28.65
N PHE A 62 -3.99 17.67 27.91
CA PHE A 62 -4.18 19.10 28.20
C PHE A 62 -4.71 19.86 26.97
N PRO A 63 -5.96 19.60 26.54
CA PRO A 63 -6.51 20.17 25.32
C PRO A 63 -6.74 21.69 25.43
N ALA A 64 -7.07 22.22 26.62
CA ALA A 64 -7.29 23.64 26.79
C ALA A 64 -5.96 24.39 26.65
N LEU A 65 -4.91 23.97 27.34
CA LEU A 65 -3.57 24.52 27.24
C LEU A 65 -3.02 24.42 25.82
N PHE A 66 -3.26 23.30 25.16
CA PHE A 66 -2.79 23.09 23.79
C PHE A 66 -3.33 24.15 22.82
N SER A 67 -4.60 24.55 22.97
CA SER A 67 -5.19 25.60 22.13
C SER A 67 -4.51 26.97 22.24
N PHE A 68 -3.73 27.21 23.32
CA PHE A 68 -2.99 28.45 23.55
C PHE A 68 -1.51 28.38 23.16
N CYS A 69 -1.01 27.24 22.67
CA CYS A 69 0.38 27.12 22.20
C CYS A 69 0.59 27.86 20.88
N ARG A 70 1.53 28.82 20.82
CA ARG A 70 1.87 29.53 19.57
C ARG A 70 2.67 28.65 18.60
N ARG A 71 3.43 27.70 19.15
CA ARG A 71 4.18 26.70 18.38
C ARG A 71 3.83 25.30 18.88
N SER A 72 2.82 24.71 18.26
CA SER A 72 2.37 23.35 18.54
C SER A 72 3.38 22.25 18.22
N ASN A 73 4.57 22.61 17.71
CA ASN A 73 5.56 21.72 17.09
C ASN A 73 6.99 21.96 17.63
N ILE A 74 7.14 22.58 18.80
CA ILE A 74 8.45 22.94 19.39
C ILE A 74 9.16 21.72 20.00
N SER A 75 10.48 21.55 19.83
CA SER A 75 11.20 20.45 20.51
C SER A 75 11.16 20.55 22.02
N VAL A 76 11.24 19.40 22.70
CA VAL A 76 11.56 19.35 24.13
C VAL A 76 12.88 20.07 24.39
N HIS A 77 13.89 19.85 23.54
CA HIS A 77 15.17 20.56 23.63
C HIS A 77 15.04 22.08 23.44
N HIS A 78 14.14 22.57 22.58
CA HIS A 78 13.98 24.02 22.39
C HIS A 78 13.05 24.64 23.44
N ALA A 79 12.11 23.86 23.97
CA ALA A 79 11.26 24.25 25.08
C ALA A 79 12.03 24.25 26.42
N TRP A 80 13.14 23.53 26.51
CA TRP A 80 14.01 23.51 27.68
C TRP A 80 15.26 24.36 27.44
N ALA A 81 15.28 25.56 28.01
CA ALA A 81 16.42 26.47 27.94
C ALA A 81 16.86 26.87 29.35
N GLU A 82 18.15 26.78 29.65
CA GLU A 82 18.75 27.28 30.90
C GLU A 82 18.08 26.73 32.20
N GLY A 83 17.54 25.51 32.16
CA GLY A 83 16.87 24.90 33.31
C GLY A 83 15.42 25.33 33.51
N GLN A 84 14.82 26.03 32.53
CA GLN A 84 13.44 26.47 32.54
C GLN A 84 12.67 25.98 31.30
N TRP A 85 11.36 25.80 31.47
CA TRP A 85 10.43 25.43 30.41
C TRP A 85 9.80 26.67 29.77
N ASP A 86 10.15 26.97 28.52
CA ASP A 86 9.47 27.97 27.67
C ASP A 86 8.57 27.27 26.64
N LEU A 87 7.27 27.28 26.92
CA LEU A 87 6.24 26.66 26.08
C LEU A 87 5.65 27.59 25.01
N GLN A 88 6.13 28.85 24.90
CA GLN A 88 5.67 29.85 23.93
C GLN A 88 4.13 29.96 23.85
N LEU A 89 3.49 30.18 24.99
CA LEU A 89 2.04 30.30 25.11
C LEU A 89 1.54 31.70 24.72
N HIS A 90 0.26 31.81 24.34
CA HIS A 90 -0.39 33.12 24.21
C HIS A 90 -0.47 33.83 25.57
N PRO A 91 -0.29 35.17 25.61
CA PRO A 91 -0.18 35.92 26.86
C PRO A 91 -1.47 35.99 27.70
N ARG A 92 -2.63 35.64 27.14
CA ARG A 92 -3.92 35.62 27.85
C ARG A 92 -4.46 34.19 27.89
N LEU A 93 -4.13 33.46 28.95
CA LEU A 93 -4.63 32.11 29.19
C LEU A 93 -6.05 32.15 29.77
N SER A 94 -6.88 31.17 29.39
CA SER A 94 -8.15 30.92 30.08
C SER A 94 -7.90 30.28 31.44
N THR A 95 -8.89 30.33 32.34
CA THR A 95 -8.83 29.67 33.65
C THR A 95 -8.55 28.16 33.52
N ALA A 96 -9.16 27.50 32.53
CA ALA A 96 -8.91 26.09 32.23
C ALA A 96 -7.47 25.85 31.76
N ALA A 97 -6.94 26.66 30.85
CA ALA A 97 -5.56 26.54 30.36
C ALA A 97 -4.53 26.83 31.47
N THR A 98 -4.81 27.77 32.37
CA THR A 98 -3.94 28.06 33.54
C THR A 98 -3.90 26.88 34.52
N ALA A 99 -5.05 26.24 34.78
CA ALA A 99 -5.12 25.05 35.62
C ALA A 99 -4.32 23.89 35.02
N GLU A 100 -4.48 23.63 33.71
CA GLU A 100 -3.71 22.61 33.00
C GLU A 100 -2.20 22.91 32.98
N LEU A 101 -1.80 24.17 32.80
CA LEU A 101 -0.39 24.57 32.85
C LEU A 101 0.25 24.28 34.21
N THR A 102 -0.48 24.50 35.30
CA THR A 102 0.03 24.26 36.66
C THR A 102 0.28 22.77 36.88
N VAL A 103 -0.64 21.92 36.42
CA VAL A 103 -0.47 20.46 36.47
C VAL A 103 0.73 20.03 35.61
N LEU A 104 0.85 20.56 34.39
CA LEU A 104 1.98 20.26 33.52
C LEU A 104 3.34 20.63 34.13
N LEU A 105 3.47 21.86 34.65
CA LEU A 105 4.72 22.33 35.26
C LEU A 105 5.10 21.51 36.50
N SER A 106 4.11 21.08 37.30
CA SER A 106 4.36 20.20 38.45
C SER A 106 4.93 18.83 38.02
N ALA A 107 4.41 18.27 36.92
CA ALA A 107 4.90 17.00 36.38
C ALA A 107 6.29 17.11 35.75
N LEU A 108 6.62 18.27 35.17
CA LEU A 108 7.90 18.55 34.54
C LEU A 108 9.03 18.92 35.52
N GLN A 109 8.71 19.16 36.80
CA GLN A 109 9.68 19.62 37.80
C GLN A 109 10.87 18.66 38.01
N HIS A 110 10.66 17.36 37.77
CA HIS A 110 11.68 16.31 37.96
C HIS A 110 12.27 15.80 36.64
N ALA A 111 11.96 16.46 35.53
CA ALA A 111 12.16 15.91 34.20
C ALA A 111 13.35 16.61 33.50
N GLN A 112 14.50 15.93 33.40
CA GLN A 112 15.70 16.45 32.73
C GLN A 112 15.89 15.81 31.34
N PRO A 113 15.96 16.60 30.26
CA PRO A 113 16.10 16.07 28.90
C PRO A 113 17.56 15.75 28.56
N ASP A 114 18.17 14.81 29.28
CA ASP A 114 19.54 14.35 29.02
C ASP A 114 19.64 13.24 27.95
N VAL A 115 18.49 12.70 27.53
CA VAL A 115 18.47 11.62 26.53
C VAL A 115 18.42 12.21 25.12
N PRO A 116 19.31 11.79 24.19
CA PRO A 116 19.25 12.22 22.80
C PRO A 116 17.95 11.77 22.13
N ASP A 117 17.31 12.70 21.42
CA ASP A 117 16.07 12.45 20.67
C ASP A 117 16.26 11.33 19.63
N ARG A 118 15.45 10.27 19.72
CA ARG A 118 15.38 9.20 18.72
C ARG A 118 13.98 9.12 18.16
N ARG A 119 13.90 9.21 16.84
CA ARG A 119 12.67 9.10 16.06
C ARG A 119 12.78 7.95 15.09
N GLY A 120 11.67 7.24 14.90
CA GLY A 120 11.60 6.14 13.97
C GLY A 120 10.19 5.61 13.82
N ILE A 121 10.06 4.56 13.01
CA ILE A 121 8.79 3.97 12.65
C ILE A 121 8.46 2.80 13.57
N GLY A 122 7.22 2.77 14.05
CA GLY A 122 6.71 1.71 14.92
C GLY A 122 7.25 1.78 16.36
N VAL A 123 6.91 0.77 17.16
CA VAL A 123 7.22 0.71 18.59
C VAL A 123 8.73 0.67 18.86
N GLN A 124 9.52 0.14 17.93
CA GLN A 124 10.97 -0.01 18.06
C GLN A 124 11.77 1.17 17.49
N LEU A 125 11.11 2.25 17.04
CA LEU A 125 11.76 3.39 16.38
C LEU A 125 12.75 2.99 15.29
N GLN A 126 12.33 2.12 14.38
CA GLN A 126 13.17 1.71 13.26
C GLN A 126 13.48 2.93 12.36
N PRO A 127 14.63 2.95 11.66
CA PRO A 127 14.93 4.02 10.72
C PRO A 127 13.79 4.27 9.74
N PHE A 128 13.60 5.53 9.36
CA PHE A 128 12.53 5.88 8.42
C PHE A 128 12.74 5.15 7.09
N SER A 129 11.73 4.39 6.71
CA SER A 129 11.64 3.69 5.43
C SER A 129 10.20 3.71 4.96
N THR A 130 10.01 3.93 3.65
CA THR A 130 8.70 3.80 3.00
C THR A 130 8.08 2.45 3.30
N SER A 131 8.85 1.35 3.29
CA SER A 131 8.33 0.00 3.59
C SER A 131 7.88 -0.14 5.05
N GLY A 132 8.62 0.44 6.00
CA GLY A 132 8.23 0.47 7.41
C GLY A 132 6.95 1.27 7.62
N PHE A 133 6.84 2.43 6.97
CA PHE A 133 5.66 3.29 7.07
C PHE A 133 4.40 2.57 6.57
N TYR A 134 4.48 1.99 5.36
CA TYR A 134 3.40 1.17 4.80
C TYR A 134 3.05 -0.02 5.70
N SER A 135 4.05 -0.68 6.29
CA SER A 135 3.80 -1.83 7.17
C SER A 135 3.05 -1.44 8.45
N CYS A 136 3.35 -0.27 9.02
CA CYS A 136 2.68 0.24 10.22
C CYS A 136 1.30 0.83 9.95
N HIS A 137 1.06 1.37 8.74
CA HIS A 137 -0.20 2.03 8.37
C HIS A 137 -1.15 1.14 7.57
N ARG A 138 -0.69 -0.02 7.11
CA ARG A 138 -1.54 -1.00 6.45
C ARG A 138 -2.49 -1.63 7.48
N GLU A 139 -3.79 -1.53 7.24
CA GLU A 139 -4.76 -2.41 7.87
C GLU A 139 -4.38 -3.86 7.57
N LEU A 140 -4.13 -4.63 8.63
CA LEU A 140 -3.80 -6.05 8.53
C LEU A 140 -5.07 -6.83 8.15
N LEU A 141 -5.54 -6.64 6.92
CA LEU A 141 -6.45 -7.57 6.30
C LEU A 141 -5.72 -8.89 6.08
N PRO A 142 -6.39 -10.04 6.26
CA PRO A 142 -5.80 -11.31 5.88
C PRO A 142 -5.40 -11.24 4.40
N PRO A 143 -4.24 -11.81 4.03
CA PRO A 143 -3.82 -11.85 2.64
C PRO A 143 -4.90 -12.56 1.82
N ASP A 144 -5.29 -11.94 0.70
CA ASP A 144 -6.27 -12.51 -0.22
C ASP A 144 -5.73 -13.87 -0.74
N PRO A 145 -6.46 -14.98 -0.54
CA PRO A 145 -6.03 -16.30 -1.00
C PRO A 145 -5.89 -16.40 -2.52
N PHE A 146 -6.52 -15.49 -3.28
CA PHE A 146 -6.41 -15.42 -4.73
C PHE A 146 -5.22 -14.57 -5.22
N ALA A 147 -4.62 -13.75 -4.34
CA ALA A 147 -3.46 -12.93 -4.72
C ALA A 147 -2.31 -13.74 -5.35
N PRO A 148 -1.93 -14.93 -4.86
CA PRO A 148 -0.92 -15.76 -5.51
C PRO A 148 -1.23 -16.08 -6.98
N CYS A 149 -2.48 -16.33 -7.34
CA CYS A 149 -2.91 -16.62 -8.72
C CYS A 149 -2.63 -15.46 -9.67
N ILE A 150 -2.69 -14.21 -9.18
CA ILE A 150 -2.41 -13.01 -9.99
C ILE A 150 -0.92 -12.67 -9.97
N TRP A 151 -0.27 -12.75 -8.81
CA TRP A 151 1.08 -12.20 -8.63
C TRP A 151 2.19 -13.21 -8.94
N ASN A 152 1.95 -14.51 -8.76
CA ASN A 152 2.93 -15.58 -8.99
C ASN A 152 2.89 -16.12 -10.43
N ASN A 153 3.12 -15.24 -11.40
CA ASN A 153 3.23 -15.62 -12.81
C ASN A 153 4.34 -14.85 -13.53
N ALA A 154 4.63 -15.22 -14.79
CA ALA A 154 5.72 -14.65 -15.57
C ALA A 154 5.38 -13.32 -16.26
N ALA A 155 4.14 -12.83 -16.15
CA ALA A 155 3.70 -11.62 -16.82
C ALA A 155 4.40 -10.35 -16.31
N ILE A 156 4.37 -9.29 -17.12
CA ILE A 156 4.90 -7.98 -16.72
C ILE A 156 4.03 -7.34 -15.62
N PRO A 157 4.60 -6.46 -14.75
CA PRO A 157 3.85 -5.85 -13.66
C PRO A 157 2.55 -5.18 -14.09
N ARG A 158 2.54 -4.48 -15.24
CA ARG A 158 1.34 -3.82 -15.76
C ARG A 158 0.17 -4.78 -16.00
N CYS A 159 0.45 -5.98 -16.50
CA CYS A 159 -0.57 -7.00 -16.74
C CYS A 159 -1.12 -7.56 -15.42
N LYS A 160 -0.25 -7.76 -14.41
CA LYS A 160 -0.66 -8.23 -13.08
C LYS A 160 -1.55 -7.22 -12.36
N HIS A 161 -1.18 -5.93 -12.39
CA HIS A 161 -2.01 -4.86 -11.83
C HIS A 161 -3.36 -4.76 -12.54
N PHE A 162 -3.39 -4.95 -13.86
CA PHE A 162 -4.64 -4.97 -14.60
C PHE A 162 -5.59 -6.10 -14.13
N LEU A 163 -5.07 -7.31 -13.92
CA LEU A 163 -5.86 -8.44 -13.40
C LEU A 163 -6.38 -8.21 -11.98
N TRP A 164 -5.66 -7.43 -11.17
CA TRP A 164 -6.06 -7.10 -9.81
C TRP A 164 -7.25 -6.14 -9.74
N LEU A 165 -7.45 -5.29 -10.75
CA LEU A 165 -8.43 -4.19 -10.73
C LEU A 165 -9.84 -4.60 -11.19
N ASP A 166 -10.27 -5.84 -10.91
CA ASP A 166 -11.56 -6.47 -11.21
C ASP A 166 -12.23 -6.09 -12.55
N GLN A 167 -12.26 -7.02 -13.50
CA GLN A 167 -12.80 -6.80 -14.85
C GLN A 167 -13.75 -7.92 -15.29
N GLU A 168 -14.51 -8.51 -14.37
CA GLU A 168 -15.34 -9.70 -14.64
C GLU A 168 -16.29 -9.54 -15.85
N HIS A 169 -17.08 -8.46 -15.87
CA HIS A 169 -18.05 -8.20 -16.94
C HIS A 169 -17.40 -8.09 -18.32
N LEU A 170 -16.17 -7.58 -18.38
CA LEU A 170 -15.45 -7.35 -19.62
C LEU A 170 -14.86 -8.64 -20.20
N LEU A 171 -14.40 -9.54 -19.33
CA LEU A 171 -13.60 -10.70 -19.69
C LEU A 171 -14.42 -11.96 -20.00
N LEU A 172 -15.63 -12.08 -19.47
CA LEU A 172 -16.46 -13.28 -19.65
C LEU A 172 -17.73 -13.07 -20.49
N ARG A 173 -18.40 -11.93 -20.34
CA ARG A 173 -19.79 -11.76 -20.81
C ARG A 173 -19.90 -11.11 -22.19
N CYS A 174 -18.82 -10.52 -22.72
CA CYS A 174 -18.82 -9.89 -24.04
C CYS A 174 -19.06 -10.91 -25.16
N PRO A 175 -20.05 -10.71 -26.07
CA PRO A 175 -20.36 -11.66 -27.15
C PRO A 175 -19.18 -12.02 -28.05
N ARG A 176 -18.25 -11.09 -28.27
CA ARG A 176 -17.02 -11.33 -29.03
C ARG A 176 -16.06 -12.26 -28.29
N VAL A 177 -15.88 -12.00 -27.00
CA VAL A 177 -14.99 -12.79 -26.15
C VAL A 177 -15.54 -14.21 -25.94
N ARG A 178 -16.86 -14.37 -25.86
CA ARG A 178 -17.51 -15.69 -25.85
C ARG A 178 -17.20 -16.52 -27.10
N ARG A 179 -17.05 -15.89 -28.26
CA ARG A 179 -16.65 -16.59 -29.50
C ARG A 179 -15.19 -17.05 -29.44
N LEU A 180 -14.30 -16.22 -28.88
CA LEU A 180 -12.89 -16.55 -28.68
C LEU A 180 -12.76 -17.79 -27.77
N TRP A 181 -13.42 -17.78 -26.61
CA TRP A 181 -13.40 -18.93 -25.70
C TRP A 181 -13.92 -20.22 -26.33
N ARG A 182 -14.94 -20.15 -27.21
CA ARG A 182 -15.44 -21.33 -27.92
C ARG A 182 -14.50 -21.84 -29.00
N GLN A 183 -13.77 -20.95 -29.68
CA GLN A 183 -12.81 -21.34 -30.71
C GLN A 183 -11.57 -22.00 -30.12
N ASP A 184 -11.15 -21.56 -28.92
CA ASP A 184 -9.99 -22.11 -28.22
C ASP A 184 -10.29 -23.45 -27.51
N GLY A 185 -11.49 -24.02 -27.71
CA GLY A 185 -11.94 -25.25 -27.04
C GLY A 185 -12.51 -25.05 -25.65
N TRP A 186 -12.45 -23.83 -25.10
CA TRP A 186 -12.80 -23.50 -23.71
C TRP A 186 -14.26 -23.10 -23.58
N SER A 187 -15.14 -23.98 -24.07
CA SER A 187 -16.57 -23.71 -24.22
C SER A 187 -17.31 -23.44 -22.90
N MET A 188 -16.74 -23.83 -21.76
CA MET A 188 -17.31 -23.61 -20.42
C MET A 188 -17.06 -22.20 -19.87
N VAL A 189 -15.99 -21.52 -20.30
CA VAL A 189 -15.57 -20.20 -19.78
C VAL A 189 -16.66 -19.13 -19.86
N PRO A 190 -17.44 -19.02 -20.95
CA PRO A 190 -18.58 -18.10 -21.05
C PRO A 190 -19.68 -18.25 -20.00
N TYR A 191 -19.70 -19.34 -19.23
CA TYR A 191 -20.72 -19.67 -18.23
C TYR A 191 -20.19 -19.60 -16.79
N LEU A 192 -18.91 -19.27 -16.60
CA LEU A 192 -18.35 -19.09 -15.27
C LEU A 192 -19.00 -17.90 -14.56
N GLY A 193 -19.26 -18.07 -13.26
CA GLY A 193 -19.85 -17.03 -12.41
C GLY A 193 -18.90 -15.86 -12.18
N THR A 194 -17.59 -16.11 -12.13
CA THR A 194 -16.53 -15.10 -11.99
C THR A 194 -15.30 -15.52 -12.81
N TYR A 195 -14.43 -14.57 -13.15
CA TYR A 195 -13.19 -14.89 -13.88
C TYR A 195 -12.19 -15.69 -13.04
N HIS A 196 -12.36 -15.76 -11.72
CA HIS A 196 -11.54 -16.59 -10.84
C HIS A 196 -11.66 -18.07 -11.20
N GLY A 197 -12.85 -18.51 -11.67
CA GLY A 197 -13.07 -19.88 -12.13
C GLY A 197 -12.21 -20.31 -13.33
N LEU A 198 -11.50 -19.38 -13.99
CA LEU A 198 -10.51 -19.71 -15.02
C LEU A 198 -9.36 -20.57 -14.50
N TRP A 199 -9.03 -20.48 -13.20
CA TRP A 199 -7.96 -21.27 -12.60
C TRP A 199 -8.34 -22.73 -12.32
N ASP A 200 -9.64 -23.04 -12.43
CA ASP A 200 -10.23 -24.35 -12.12
C ASP A 200 -10.71 -25.08 -13.39
N ILE A 201 -10.45 -24.55 -14.58
CA ILE A 201 -10.88 -25.18 -15.83
C ILE A 201 -10.04 -26.45 -16.12
N PRO A 202 -10.66 -27.55 -16.63
CA PRO A 202 -9.97 -28.79 -16.92
C PRO A 202 -8.82 -28.63 -17.92
N GLU A 203 -8.94 -27.71 -18.88
CA GLU A 203 -7.93 -27.48 -19.92
C GLU A 203 -6.59 -26.97 -19.35
N LEU A 204 -6.60 -26.43 -18.13
CA LEU A 204 -5.42 -25.90 -17.46
C LEU A 204 -5.03 -26.71 -16.20
N SER A 205 -5.75 -27.78 -15.85
CA SER A 205 -5.55 -28.54 -14.61
C SER A 205 -4.15 -29.15 -14.51
N GLU A 206 -3.63 -29.66 -15.63
CA GLU A 206 -2.32 -30.33 -15.71
C GLU A 206 -1.14 -29.34 -15.65
N SER A 207 -1.40 -28.04 -15.85
CA SER A 207 -0.35 -27.02 -15.83
C SER A 207 0.01 -26.62 -14.40
N ALA A 208 1.31 -26.44 -14.13
CA ALA A 208 1.78 -25.88 -12.86
C ALA A 208 1.20 -24.47 -12.63
N ASP A 209 0.92 -24.10 -11.37
CA ASP A 209 0.21 -22.86 -11.01
C ASP A 209 0.79 -21.59 -11.65
N ALA A 210 2.12 -21.48 -11.69
CA ALA A 210 2.79 -20.33 -12.29
C ALA A 210 2.58 -20.27 -13.82
N VAL A 211 2.57 -21.41 -14.51
CA VAL A 211 2.32 -21.51 -15.95
C VAL A 211 0.85 -21.21 -16.24
N ARG A 212 -0.06 -21.86 -15.50
CA ARG A 212 -1.51 -21.63 -15.57
C ARG A 212 -1.85 -20.14 -15.44
N SER A 213 -1.33 -19.52 -14.38
CA SER A 213 -1.53 -18.09 -14.11
C SER A 213 -0.94 -17.20 -15.20
N THR A 214 0.19 -17.61 -15.81
CA THR A 214 0.81 -16.86 -16.92
C THR A 214 -0.05 -16.91 -18.18
N VAL A 215 -0.53 -18.10 -18.55
CA VAL A 215 -1.42 -18.33 -19.71
C VAL A 215 -2.71 -17.54 -19.55
N ILE A 216 -3.38 -17.64 -18.39
CA ILE A 216 -4.60 -16.88 -18.12
C ILE A 216 -4.32 -15.37 -18.21
N THR A 217 -3.22 -14.89 -17.61
CA THR A 217 -2.87 -13.46 -17.68
C THR A 217 -2.64 -12.99 -19.11
N ALA A 218 -1.98 -13.80 -19.95
CA ALA A 218 -1.74 -13.47 -21.35
C ALA A 218 -3.06 -13.35 -22.14
N LEU A 219 -3.97 -14.30 -21.95
CA LEU A 219 -5.30 -14.28 -22.58
C LEU A 219 -6.11 -13.04 -22.17
N LEU A 220 -6.28 -12.82 -20.87
CA LEU A 220 -7.07 -11.71 -20.35
C LEU A 220 -6.50 -10.35 -20.78
N TRP A 221 -5.17 -10.22 -20.77
CA TRP A 221 -4.49 -9.02 -21.24
C TRP A 221 -4.74 -8.75 -22.73
N ASN A 222 -4.64 -9.77 -23.58
CA ASN A 222 -4.86 -9.63 -25.02
C ASN A 222 -6.32 -9.38 -25.39
N ILE A 223 -7.26 -10.00 -24.67
CA ILE A 223 -8.70 -9.73 -24.78
C ILE A 223 -8.98 -8.26 -24.44
N TRP A 224 -8.40 -7.76 -23.34
CA TRP A 224 -8.54 -6.36 -22.94
C TRP A 224 -7.96 -5.40 -23.99
N LYS A 225 -6.75 -5.68 -24.51
CA LYS A 225 -6.12 -4.88 -25.58
C LYS A 225 -7.01 -4.81 -26.82
N MET A 226 -7.52 -5.95 -27.28
CA MET A 226 -8.40 -6.04 -28.44
C MET A 226 -9.66 -5.20 -28.26
N ARG A 227 -10.35 -5.31 -27.12
CA ARG A 227 -11.56 -4.52 -26.84
C ARG A 227 -11.25 -3.04 -26.79
N ASN A 228 -10.17 -2.64 -26.11
CA ASN A 228 -9.83 -1.24 -25.96
C ASN A 228 -9.41 -0.60 -27.28
N SER A 229 -8.81 -1.37 -28.19
CA SER A 229 -8.53 -0.89 -29.55
C SER A 229 -9.82 -0.52 -30.30
N VAL A 230 -10.90 -1.30 -30.13
CA VAL A 230 -12.22 -0.98 -30.70
C VAL A 230 -12.81 0.27 -30.07
N VAL A 231 -12.76 0.38 -28.74
CA VAL A 231 -13.41 1.49 -28.01
C VAL A 231 -12.68 2.82 -28.20
N PHE A 232 -11.35 2.82 -28.12
CA PHE A 232 -10.57 4.05 -28.13
C PHE A 232 -10.00 4.41 -29.51
N ASN A 233 -9.72 3.41 -30.34
CA ASN A 233 -9.10 3.64 -31.65
C ASN A 233 -10.03 3.30 -32.82
N THR A 234 -11.25 2.79 -32.57
CA THR A 234 -12.17 2.27 -33.61
C THR A 234 -11.58 1.18 -34.50
N VAL A 235 -10.49 0.54 -34.06
CA VAL A 235 -9.80 -0.49 -34.83
C VAL A 235 -10.36 -1.86 -34.44
N TYR A 236 -10.91 -2.56 -35.42
CA TYR A 236 -11.33 -3.94 -35.23
C TYR A 236 -10.16 -4.91 -35.47
N GLN A 237 -9.76 -5.61 -34.42
CA GLN A 237 -8.75 -6.66 -34.49
C GLN A 237 -9.42 -8.03 -34.66
N PRO A 238 -9.09 -8.79 -35.72
CA PRO A 238 -9.52 -10.18 -35.87
C PRO A 238 -9.08 -11.04 -34.69
N MET A 239 -9.92 -12.01 -34.30
CA MET A 239 -9.66 -12.87 -33.14
C MET A 239 -8.34 -13.65 -33.28
N ARG A 240 -8.02 -14.11 -34.49
CA ARG A 240 -6.73 -14.76 -34.82
C ARG A 240 -5.50 -13.94 -34.41
N LEU A 241 -5.55 -12.61 -34.55
CA LEU A 241 -4.42 -11.74 -34.18
C LEU A 241 -4.33 -11.59 -32.66
N THR A 242 -5.46 -11.72 -31.95
CA THR A 242 -5.47 -11.74 -30.48
C THR A 242 -4.79 -13.00 -29.97
N ILE A 243 -5.08 -14.16 -30.56
CA ILE A 243 -4.48 -15.46 -30.20
C ILE A 243 -2.97 -15.47 -30.54
N PHE A 244 -2.59 -14.96 -31.72
CA PHE A 244 -1.19 -14.82 -32.08
C PHE A 244 -0.41 -13.90 -31.12
N ALA A 245 -1.04 -12.81 -30.66
CA ALA A 245 -0.46 -11.93 -29.66
C ALA A 245 -0.32 -12.61 -28.28
N VAL A 246 -1.22 -13.52 -27.92
CA VAL A 246 -1.08 -14.36 -26.71
C VAL A 246 0.15 -15.25 -26.83
N ALA A 247 0.32 -15.99 -27.94
CA ALA A 247 1.50 -16.81 -28.18
C ALA A 247 2.81 -15.98 -28.10
N SER A 248 2.81 -14.81 -28.75
CA SER A 248 3.95 -13.88 -28.73
C SER A 248 4.27 -13.37 -27.31
N ASP A 249 3.25 -13.05 -26.51
CA ASP A 249 3.43 -12.63 -25.12
C ASP A 249 4.01 -13.78 -24.26
N LEU A 250 3.59 -15.04 -24.48
CA LEU A 250 4.15 -16.19 -23.78
C LEU A 250 5.62 -16.45 -24.13
N GLU A 251 5.98 -16.36 -25.42
CA GLU A 251 7.37 -16.41 -25.90
C GLU A 251 8.24 -15.34 -25.25
N LEU A 252 7.71 -14.13 -25.09
CA LEU A 252 8.43 -13.04 -24.43
C LEU A 252 8.55 -13.27 -22.91
N TRP A 253 7.47 -13.72 -22.27
CA TRP A 253 7.41 -13.85 -20.81
C TRP A 253 8.19 -15.05 -20.29
N LYS A 254 8.49 -16.05 -21.13
CA LYS A 254 9.35 -17.19 -20.76
C LYS A 254 10.70 -16.75 -20.18
N HIS A 255 11.27 -15.65 -20.69
CA HIS A 255 12.56 -15.10 -20.24
C HIS A 255 12.53 -14.57 -18.80
N ARG A 256 11.35 -14.42 -18.19
CA ARG A 256 11.16 -14.00 -16.80
C ARG A 256 11.10 -15.19 -15.83
N VAL A 257 11.15 -16.41 -16.37
CA VAL A 257 11.10 -17.66 -15.62
C VAL A 257 12.49 -18.26 -15.52
N ARG A 258 12.88 -18.71 -14.32
CA ARG A 258 14.21 -19.30 -14.08
C ARG A 258 14.24 -20.82 -14.26
N ARG A 259 13.12 -21.50 -14.02
CA ARG A 259 13.01 -22.97 -14.08
C ARG A 259 12.78 -23.42 -15.53
N SER A 260 13.68 -24.24 -16.07
CA SER A 260 13.61 -24.73 -17.45
C SER A 260 12.30 -25.46 -17.76
N THR A 261 11.85 -26.33 -16.87
CA THR A 261 10.57 -27.06 -17.05
C THR A 261 9.36 -26.14 -17.22
N LEU A 262 9.35 -24.99 -16.53
CA LEU A 262 8.29 -24.00 -16.69
C LEU A 262 8.44 -23.19 -17.99
N VAL A 263 9.69 -22.94 -18.44
CA VAL A 263 9.97 -22.32 -19.74
C VAL A 263 9.45 -23.22 -20.86
N ASP A 264 9.74 -24.52 -20.79
CA ASP A 264 9.29 -25.51 -21.77
C ASP A 264 7.76 -25.59 -21.82
N ALA A 265 7.10 -25.60 -20.65
CA ALA A 265 5.64 -25.56 -20.58
C ALA A 265 5.04 -24.29 -21.20
N LEU A 266 5.64 -23.11 -21.00
CA LEU A 266 5.18 -21.87 -21.64
C LEU A 266 5.37 -21.90 -23.16
N LEU A 267 6.46 -22.50 -23.65
CA LEU A 267 6.71 -22.70 -25.07
C LEU A 267 5.69 -23.67 -25.69
N GLN A 268 5.36 -24.75 -25.00
CA GLN A 268 4.30 -25.68 -25.43
C GLN A 268 2.96 -24.94 -25.57
N TRP A 269 2.58 -24.12 -24.59
CA TRP A 269 1.37 -23.29 -24.70
C TRP A 269 1.42 -22.28 -25.84
N SER A 270 2.58 -21.63 -26.07
CA SER A 270 2.75 -20.73 -27.22
C SER A 270 2.54 -21.45 -28.56
N LEU A 271 3.07 -22.66 -28.70
CA LEU A 271 2.87 -23.51 -29.88
C LEU A 271 1.40 -23.91 -30.04
N ILE A 272 0.72 -24.31 -28.96
CA ILE A 272 -0.72 -24.63 -28.99
C ILE A 272 -1.51 -23.44 -29.54
N PHE A 273 -1.31 -22.23 -29.00
CA PHE A 273 -2.02 -21.04 -29.48
C PHE A 273 -1.66 -20.67 -30.92
N SER A 274 -0.41 -20.87 -31.33
CA SER A 274 0.00 -20.62 -32.72
C SER A 274 -0.70 -21.56 -33.70
N ASN A 275 -0.89 -22.83 -33.31
CA ASN A 275 -1.53 -23.84 -34.15
C ASN A 275 -3.06 -23.71 -34.23
N ILE A 276 -3.70 -23.03 -33.27
CA ILE A 276 -5.14 -22.69 -33.34
C ILE A 276 -5.41 -21.68 -34.46
N VAL A 277 -4.39 -20.91 -34.88
CA VAL A 277 -4.52 -19.83 -35.86
C VAL A 277 -4.28 -20.27 -37.30
N THR A 278 -3.61 -21.41 -37.52
CA THR A 278 -3.36 -22.05 -38.83
C THR A 278 -4.54 -22.88 -39.29
#